data_AF-A0A7C4LP40-F1
#
_entry.id   AF-A0A7C4LP40-F1
#
_cell.length_a   1.000
_cell.length_b   1.000
_cell.length_c   1.000
_cell.angle_alpha   90.00
_cell.angle_beta   90.00
_cell.angle_gamma   90.00
#
_symmetry.space_group_name_H-M   'P 1'
#
loop_
_entity.id
_entity.type
_entity.pdbx_description
1 polymer ?
#
loop_
_entity_poly.entity_id
_entity_poly.type
_entity_poly.pdbx_seq_one_letter_code
_entity_poly.pdbx_strand_id
1 'polypeptide(L)'
;MMLFWRNRFNIYLLAGMWLLTGCQSGVVGGKNPSTLRFHHVINPDGTPRCLAIKFLRASPMELHIDRSPFLHEGYVKKAAVLDHLGTYEIQVEFDHQGTMLLDSVSVANRGQRIAIYSDFGDSRWLAAPVLNRRITNGVFQFTPDASREEAQRVVDGLNRVAAKWQKRK
;
A
#
# COMPACT_ATOMS: atom_id res chain seq x y z
N MET A 1 34.62 70.47 25.61
CA MET A 1 35.89 70.19 24.92
C MET A 1 35.98 68.68 24.71
N MET A 2 36.29 68.26 23.48
CA MET A 2 36.20 66.88 22.97
C MET A 2 36.96 65.84 23.81
N LEU A 3 36.42 64.63 23.88
CA LEU A 3 37.23 63.44 23.66
C LEU A 3 36.41 62.37 22.94
N PHE A 4 36.72 62.18 21.65
CA PHE A 4 36.32 61.04 20.85
C PHE A 4 37.07 59.79 21.34
N TRP A 5 36.38 58.67 21.55
CA TRP A 5 37.03 57.36 21.54
C TRP A 5 36.14 56.26 20.92
N ARG A 6 36.31 56.14 19.60
CA ARG A 6 36.55 54.92 18.83
C ARG A 6 36.26 53.58 19.54
N ASN A 7 35.19 52.91 19.14
CA ASN A 7 35.14 51.44 19.17
C ASN A 7 34.83 50.90 17.76
N ARG A 8 35.89 50.45 17.10
CA ARG A 8 35.86 49.72 15.82
C ARG A 8 35.23 48.35 16.09
N PHE A 9 33.91 48.26 16.03
CA PHE A 9 33.23 46.97 16.08
C PHE A 9 33.54 46.18 14.81
N ASN A 10 34.21 45.05 15.02
CA ASN A 10 34.72 44.14 14.01
C ASN A 10 33.56 43.43 13.29
N ILE A 11 33.03 44.07 12.25
CA ILE A 11 31.94 43.58 11.38
C ILE A 11 32.29 42.29 10.61
N TYR A 12 33.54 41.82 10.67
CA TYR A 12 33.94 40.56 10.04
C TYR A 12 33.33 39.30 10.70
N LEU A 13 32.72 39.41 11.89
CA LEU A 13 32.09 38.27 12.59
C LEU A 13 30.63 37.98 12.18
N LEU A 14 29.98 38.83 11.39
CA LEU A 14 28.57 38.66 10.99
C LEU A 14 28.36 38.15 9.55
N ALA A 15 29.43 37.99 8.77
CA ALA A 15 29.35 37.62 7.36
C ALA A 15 29.60 36.11 7.07
N GLY A 16 29.39 35.23 8.06
CA GLY A 16 29.77 33.82 7.98
C GLY A 16 28.66 32.79 8.23
N MET A 17 27.41 33.19 8.36
CA MET A 17 26.32 32.26 8.72
C MET A 17 25.07 32.44 7.85
N TRP A 18 25.26 32.33 6.53
CA TRP A 18 24.17 32.36 5.54
C TRP A 18 24.27 31.26 4.47
N LEU A 19 24.92 30.15 4.79
CA LEU A 19 24.97 28.99 3.92
C LEU A 19 24.74 27.73 4.74
N LEU A 20 23.77 26.92 4.30
CA LEU A 20 23.47 25.53 4.71
C LEU A 20 22.31 25.28 5.68
N THR A 21 21.20 26.01 5.58
CA THR A 21 19.88 25.36 5.78
C THR A 21 19.35 24.87 4.44
N GLY A 22 20.11 23.97 3.81
CA GLY A 22 19.55 23.11 2.78
C GLY A 22 18.57 22.16 3.46
N CYS A 23 17.27 22.49 3.45
CA CYS A 23 16.24 21.46 3.54
C CYS A 23 16.42 20.55 2.33
N GLN A 24 17.24 19.51 2.49
CA GLN A 24 17.02 18.30 1.73
C GLN A 24 15.61 17.83 2.12
N SER A 25 14.60 18.27 1.37
CA SER A 25 13.51 17.38 1.03
C SER A 25 14.16 16.24 0.24
N GLY A 26 14.77 15.32 0.99
CA GLY A 26 15.10 14.02 0.48
C GLY A 26 13.78 13.48 -0.02
N VAL A 27 13.62 13.45 -1.34
CA VAL A 27 12.77 12.47 -1.97
C VAL A 27 13.31 11.16 -1.43
N VAL A 28 12.67 10.64 -0.39
CA VAL A 28 13.02 9.38 0.23
C VAL A 28 12.68 8.36 -0.84
N GLY A 29 13.64 8.12 -1.74
CA GLY A 29 13.79 6.91 -2.53
C GLY A 29 14.13 5.73 -1.62
N GLY A 30 13.52 5.69 -0.43
CA GLY A 30 13.40 4.52 0.38
C GLY A 30 12.59 3.54 -0.45
N LYS A 31 13.15 2.34 -0.62
CA LYS A 31 12.46 1.19 -1.18
C LYS A 31 11.29 0.86 -0.25
N ASN A 32 10.19 1.61 -0.38
CA ASN A 32 9.10 1.56 0.57
C ASN A 32 8.47 0.16 0.51
N PRO A 33 8.33 -0.52 1.65
CA PRO A 33 7.61 -1.78 1.68
C PRO A 33 6.17 -1.52 1.22
N SER A 34 5.65 -2.36 0.35
CA SER A 34 4.23 -2.33 -0.01
C SER A 34 3.48 -3.31 0.88
N THR A 35 2.36 -2.86 1.43
CA THR A 35 1.42 -3.74 2.13
C THR A 35 0.25 -4.09 1.23
N LEU A 36 -0.35 -5.26 1.44
CA LEU A 36 -1.53 -5.70 0.72
C LEU A 36 -2.45 -6.41 1.70
N ARG A 37 -3.68 -5.93 1.81
CA ARG A 37 -4.68 -6.43 2.75
C ARG A 37 -5.99 -6.67 2.05
N PHE A 38 -6.61 -7.79 2.37
CA PHE A 38 -7.88 -8.21 1.82
C PHE A 38 -8.95 -8.12 2.91
N HIS A 39 -10.04 -7.44 2.59
CA HIS A 39 -11.15 -7.16 3.49
C HIS A 39 -12.44 -7.73 2.90
N HIS A 40 -13.32 -8.24 3.76
CA HIS A 40 -14.66 -8.64 3.35
C HIS A 40 -15.52 -7.40 3.12
N VAL A 41 -16.28 -7.38 2.02
CA VAL A 41 -17.37 -6.41 1.86
C VAL A 41 -18.57 -6.94 2.64
N ILE A 42 -19.07 -6.15 3.58
CA ILE A 42 -20.19 -6.49 4.44
C ILE A 42 -21.32 -5.50 4.24
N ASN A 43 -22.53 -5.86 4.63
CA ASN A 43 -23.62 -4.90 4.69
C ASN A 43 -23.40 -3.95 5.88
N PRO A 44 -23.82 -2.68 5.78
CA PRO A 44 -23.78 -1.77 6.91
C PRO A 44 -24.66 -2.32 8.04
N ASP A 45 -24.03 -2.65 9.16
CA ASP A 45 -24.67 -3.20 10.36
C ASP A 45 -24.75 -2.17 11.51
N GLY A 46 -24.25 -0.95 11.29
CA GLY A 46 -24.18 0.12 12.28
C GLY A 46 -23.12 -0.12 13.37
N THR A 47 -22.29 -1.16 13.25
CA THR A 47 -21.25 -1.45 14.24
C THR A 47 -19.92 -0.76 13.88
N PRO A 48 -19.04 -0.50 14.86
CA PRO A 48 -17.71 0.09 14.60
C PRO A 48 -16.76 -0.84 13.83
N ARG A 49 -17.16 -2.10 13.59
CA ARG A 49 -16.42 -3.06 12.74
C ARG A 49 -16.59 -2.74 11.26
N CYS A 50 -17.68 -2.09 10.88
CA CYS A 50 -17.97 -1.68 9.53
C CYS A 50 -17.32 -0.34 9.20
N LEU A 51 -16.52 -0.30 8.12
CA LEU A 51 -15.90 0.90 7.60
C LEU A 51 -16.48 1.20 6.21
N ALA A 52 -17.01 2.41 6.02
CA ALA A 52 -17.40 2.90 4.71
C ALA A 52 -16.15 3.37 3.95
N ILE A 53 -15.95 2.85 2.73
CA ILE A 53 -14.82 3.16 1.88
C ILE A 53 -15.31 3.62 0.50
N LYS A 54 -14.50 4.47 -0.13
CA LYS A 54 -14.69 4.86 -1.53
C LYS A 54 -13.63 4.15 -2.37
N PHE A 55 -14.09 3.39 -3.35
CA PHE A 55 -13.26 2.62 -4.28
C PHE A 55 -13.42 3.18 -5.69
N LEU A 56 -12.36 3.09 -6.52
CA LEU A 56 -12.20 3.66 -7.87
C LEU A 56 -11.97 5.16 -7.93
N ARG A 57 -10.90 5.56 -8.64
CA ARG A 57 -10.54 6.95 -8.91
C ARG A 57 -11.48 7.62 -9.91
N ALA A 58 -11.82 6.91 -10.99
CA ALA A 58 -12.61 7.47 -12.09
C ALA A 58 -14.11 7.52 -11.79
N SER A 59 -14.62 6.60 -10.98
CA SER A 59 -16.05 6.52 -10.62
C SER A 59 -16.19 6.01 -9.18
N PRO A 60 -16.15 6.90 -8.19
CA PRO A 60 -16.18 6.51 -6.78
C PRO A 60 -17.41 5.69 -6.44
N MET A 61 -17.18 4.46 -5.99
CA MET A 61 -18.22 3.55 -5.49
C MET A 61 -18.07 3.40 -3.98
N GLU A 62 -19.18 3.56 -3.26
CA GLU A 62 -19.23 3.37 -1.81
C GLU A 62 -19.43 1.89 -1.49
N LEU A 63 -18.53 1.34 -0.66
CA LEU A 63 -18.60 -0.02 -0.16
C LEU A 63 -18.41 -0.02 1.35
N HIS A 64 -19.09 -0.94 2.01
CA HIS A 64 -18.92 -1.19 3.43
C HIS A 64 -18.04 -2.42 3.61
N ILE A 65 -16.99 -2.30 4.41
CA ILE A 65 -16.04 -3.40 4.62
C ILE A 65 -15.88 -3.72 6.10
N ASP A 66 -15.47 -4.96 6.36
CA ASP A 66 -14.94 -5.34 7.66
C ASP A 66 -13.55 -4.71 7.86
N ARG A 67 -13.37 -4.00 8.97
CA ARG A 67 -12.09 -3.39 9.34
C ARG A 67 -10.99 -4.43 9.52
N SER A 68 -11.32 -5.64 9.91
CA SER A 68 -10.34 -6.72 10.10
C SER A 68 -9.96 -7.36 8.76
N PRO A 69 -8.68 -7.29 8.33
CA PRO A 69 -8.27 -8.00 7.12
C PRO A 69 -8.22 -9.50 7.37
N PHE A 70 -8.71 -10.30 6.44
CA PHE A 70 -8.59 -11.76 6.52
C PHE A 70 -7.23 -12.23 5.96
N LEU A 71 -6.77 -11.65 4.85
CA LEU A 71 -5.42 -11.86 4.33
C LEU A 71 -4.60 -10.57 4.41
N HIS A 72 -3.34 -10.71 4.76
CA HIS A 72 -2.35 -9.63 4.83
C HIS A 72 -1.01 -10.07 4.23
N GLU A 73 -0.07 -9.14 4.14
CA GLU A 73 1.24 -9.32 3.49
C GLU A 73 2.11 -10.47 4.04
N GLY A 74 1.80 -10.98 5.23
CA GLY A 74 2.55 -12.06 5.88
C GLY A 74 2.24 -13.45 5.32
N TYR A 75 1.14 -13.59 4.60
CA TYR A 75 0.77 -14.82 3.88
C TYR A 75 1.25 -14.81 2.43
N VAL A 76 1.79 -13.70 1.94
CA VAL A 76 2.24 -13.58 0.55
C VAL A 76 3.57 -14.31 0.38
N LYS A 77 3.62 -15.21 -0.60
CA LYS A 77 4.84 -15.92 -1.00
C LYS A 77 5.54 -15.21 -2.15
N LYS A 78 4.78 -14.76 -3.16
CA LYS A 78 5.27 -14.06 -4.34
C LYS A 78 4.16 -13.22 -4.97
N ALA A 79 4.52 -12.14 -5.64
CA ALA A 79 3.64 -11.35 -6.48
C ALA A 79 4.26 -11.12 -7.86
N ALA A 80 3.43 -10.97 -8.89
CA ALA A 80 3.83 -10.67 -10.26
C ALA A 80 2.77 -9.77 -10.94
N VAL A 81 3.22 -8.91 -11.86
CA VAL A 81 2.32 -8.26 -12.81
C VAL A 81 2.22 -9.16 -14.04
N LEU A 82 1.00 -9.50 -14.43
CA LEU A 82 0.71 -10.22 -15.66
C LEU A 82 0.18 -9.22 -16.69
N ASP A 83 0.91 -9.07 -17.78
CA ASP A 83 0.47 -8.26 -18.92
C ASP A 83 -0.42 -9.13 -19.83
N HIS A 84 -1.61 -8.64 -20.13
CA HIS A 84 -2.54 -9.19 -21.11
C HIS A 84 -2.73 -8.20 -22.26
N LEU A 85 -3.36 -8.62 -23.36
CA LEU A 85 -3.59 -7.74 -24.52
C LEU A 85 -4.48 -6.55 -24.12
N GLY A 86 -3.86 -5.40 -23.86
CA GLY A 86 -4.53 -4.14 -23.51
C GLY A 86 -4.89 -3.97 -22.03
N THR A 87 -4.54 -4.91 -21.14
CA THR A 87 -4.77 -4.79 -19.70
C THR A 87 -3.65 -5.48 -18.90
N TYR A 88 -3.58 -5.24 -17.61
CA TYR A 88 -2.66 -5.93 -16.71
C TYR A 88 -3.37 -6.31 -15.42
N GLU A 89 -2.92 -7.42 -14.85
CA GLU A 89 -3.43 -7.96 -13.59
C GLU A 89 -2.29 -8.15 -12.61
N ILE A 90 -2.58 -7.97 -11.33
CA ILE A 90 -1.67 -8.35 -10.25
C ILE A 90 -2.02 -9.78 -9.86
N GLN A 91 -1.04 -10.66 -9.99
CA GLN A 91 -1.10 -12.01 -9.48
C GLN A 91 -0.36 -12.08 -8.14
N VAL A 92 -1.04 -12.61 -7.12
CA VAL A 92 -0.48 -12.84 -5.78
C VAL A 92 -0.56 -14.33 -5.48
N GLU A 93 0.58 -14.94 -5.21
CA GLU A 93 0.73 -16.31 -4.73
C GLU A 93 0.90 -16.28 -3.20
N PHE A 94 0.04 -17.01 -2.50
CA PHE A 94 0.08 -17.14 -1.05
C PHE A 94 0.88 -18.38 -0.62
N ASP A 95 1.31 -18.39 0.64
CA ASP A 95 1.89 -19.56 1.28
C ASP A 95 0.81 -20.61 1.62
N HIS A 96 1.21 -21.73 2.24
CA HIS A 96 0.28 -22.81 2.58
C HIS A 96 -0.87 -22.34 3.50
N GLN A 97 -0.58 -21.51 4.50
CA GLN A 97 -1.59 -21.00 5.44
C GLN A 97 -2.54 -20.03 4.74
N GLY A 98 -2.01 -19.10 3.95
CA GLY A 98 -2.80 -18.18 3.14
C GLY A 98 -3.64 -18.89 2.09
N THR A 99 -3.15 -20.00 1.53
CA THR A 99 -3.89 -20.84 0.59
C THR A 99 -5.10 -21.49 1.25
N MET A 100 -4.94 -22.07 2.44
CA MET A 100 -6.07 -22.66 3.17
C MET A 100 -7.11 -21.60 3.57
N LEU A 101 -6.64 -20.41 3.97
CA LEU A 101 -7.54 -19.32 4.32
C LEU A 101 -8.29 -18.82 3.08
N LEU A 102 -7.60 -18.61 1.96
CA LEU A 102 -8.20 -18.19 0.69
C LEU A 102 -9.22 -19.22 0.20
N ASP A 103 -8.93 -20.51 0.33
CA ASP A 103 -9.85 -21.58 -0.02
C ASP A 103 -11.14 -21.49 0.81
N SER A 104 -11.02 -21.47 2.14
CA SER A 104 -12.17 -21.38 3.05
C SER A 104 -13.03 -20.13 2.79
N VAL A 105 -12.39 -18.97 2.61
CA VAL A 105 -13.06 -17.69 2.33
C VAL A 105 -13.76 -17.70 0.99
N SER A 106 -13.12 -18.25 -0.05
CA SER A 106 -13.68 -18.31 -1.41
C SER A 106 -14.95 -19.17 -1.49
N VAL A 107 -15.05 -20.20 -0.65
CA VAL A 107 -16.26 -21.02 -0.54
C VAL A 107 -17.34 -20.29 0.26
N ALA A 108 -17.00 -19.75 1.43
CA ALA A 108 -17.96 -19.13 2.34
C ALA A 108 -18.56 -17.81 1.80
N ASN A 109 -17.82 -17.09 0.96
CA ASN A 109 -18.18 -15.74 0.50
C ASN A 109 -18.43 -15.72 -1.02
N ARG A 110 -18.93 -16.84 -1.57
CA ARG A 110 -19.22 -16.93 -3.00
C ARG A 110 -20.31 -15.93 -3.40
N GLY A 111 -20.05 -15.17 -4.46
CA GLY A 111 -20.92 -14.10 -4.96
C GLY A 111 -20.73 -12.76 -4.23
N GLN A 112 -19.90 -12.69 -3.20
CA GLN A 112 -19.59 -11.44 -2.49
C GLN A 112 -18.33 -10.77 -3.05
N ARG A 113 -18.22 -9.46 -2.82
CA ARG A 113 -17.02 -8.68 -3.15
C ARG A 113 -15.99 -8.78 -2.03
N ILE A 114 -14.72 -8.70 -2.41
CA ILE A 114 -13.61 -8.48 -1.48
C ILE A 114 -12.92 -7.18 -1.83
N ALA A 115 -12.64 -6.35 -0.84
CA ALA A 115 -11.92 -5.11 -1.04
C ALA A 115 -10.43 -5.33 -0.82
N ILE A 116 -9.62 -4.85 -1.75
CA ILE A 116 -8.17 -5.01 -1.74
C ILE A 116 -7.55 -3.65 -1.47
N TYR A 117 -6.90 -3.54 -0.32
CA TYR A 117 -6.17 -2.36 0.12
C TYR A 117 -4.68 -2.54 -0.13
N SER A 118 -4.01 -1.48 -0.59
CA SER A 118 -2.56 -1.45 -0.61
C SER A 118 -2.03 -0.10 -0.15
N ASP A 119 -0.94 -0.15 0.60
CA ASP A 119 -0.11 1.01 0.92
C ASP A 119 1.27 0.82 0.32
N PHE A 120 1.62 1.65 -0.65
CA PHE A 120 2.90 1.62 -1.37
C PHE A 120 3.55 3.01 -1.44
N GLY A 121 3.28 3.85 -0.44
CA GLY A 121 3.61 5.29 -0.43
C GLY A 121 2.43 6.17 -0.81
N ASP A 122 1.38 5.58 -1.39
CA ASP A 122 0.03 6.10 -1.49
C ASP A 122 -0.92 5.00 -1.02
N SER A 123 -1.74 5.32 -0.02
CA SER A 123 -2.59 4.38 0.70
C SER A 123 -3.99 4.38 0.10
N ARG A 124 -4.37 3.32 -0.61
CA ARG A 124 -5.65 3.29 -1.33
C ARG A 124 -6.22 1.89 -1.61
N TRP A 125 -7.50 1.89 -1.97
CA TRP A 125 -8.23 0.71 -2.41
C TRP A 125 -7.94 0.43 -3.88
N LEU A 126 -7.29 -0.69 -4.17
CA LEU A 126 -6.86 -1.05 -5.52
C LEU A 126 -7.94 -1.81 -6.29
N ALA A 127 -8.73 -2.65 -5.64
CA ALA A 127 -9.73 -3.44 -6.36
C ALA A 127 -10.87 -3.89 -5.44
N ALA A 128 -12.03 -4.19 -6.03
CA ALA A 128 -13.15 -4.82 -5.35
C ALA A 128 -13.77 -5.97 -6.16
N PRO A 129 -13.00 -7.03 -6.51
CA PRO A 129 -13.50 -8.13 -7.34
C PRO A 129 -14.55 -8.98 -6.60
N VAL A 130 -15.41 -9.63 -7.38
CA VAL A 130 -16.41 -10.59 -6.88
C VAL A 130 -15.78 -11.99 -6.82
N LEU A 131 -15.87 -12.66 -5.67
CA LEU A 131 -15.46 -14.06 -5.51
C LEU A 131 -16.53 -14.99 -6.09
N ASN A 132 -16.42 -15.33 -7.38
CA ASN A 132 -17.40 -16.20 -8.04
C ASN A 132 -17.03 -17.70 -8.03
N ARG A 133 -15.77 -18.02 -7.75
CA ARG A 133 -15.20 -19.37 -7.78
C ARG A 133 -14.41 -19.67 -6.53
N ARG A 134 -14.33 -20.97 -6.20
CA ARG A 134 -13.44 -21.52 -5.19
C ARG A 134 -11.99 -21.41 -5.68
N ILE A 135 -11.06 -21.04 -4.79
CA ILE A 135 -9.64 -20.86 -5.10
C ILE A 135 -8.81 -21.78 -4.21
N THR A 136 -8.40 -22.92 -4.75
CA THR A 136 -7.63 -23.96 -4.01
C THR A 136 -6.13 -23.90 -4.26
N ASN A 137 -5.69 -23.20 -5.31
CA ASN A 137 -4.30 -23.17 -5.74
C ASN A 137 -3.46 -22.10 -5.05
N GLY A 138 -4.06 -21.28 -4.17
CA GLY A 138 -3.36 -20.22 -3.45
C GLY A 138 -2.96 -19.02 -4.33
N VAL A 139 -3.51 -18.93 -5.56
CA VAL A 139 -3.20 -17.85 -6.49
C VAL A 139 -4.43 -16.97 -6.67
N PHE A 140 -4.27 -15.69 -6.36
CA PHE A 140 -5.30 -14.68 -6.54
C PHE A 140 -4.88 -13.67 -7.61
N GLN A 141 -5.78 -13.35 -8.54
CA GLN A 141 -5.54 -12.46 -9.66
C GLN A 141 -6.63 -11.39 -9.69
N PHE A 142 -6.24 -10.14 -9.90
CA PHE A 142 -7.18 -9.03 -10.01
C PHE A 142 -6.61 -7.88 -10.85
N THR A 143 -7.50 -7.12 -11.46
CA THR A 143 -7.18 -5.86 -12.14
C THR A 143 -7.15 -4.72 -11.12
N PRO A 144 -5.99 -4.06 -10.90
CA PRO A 144 -5.89 -2.94 -9.98
C PRO A 144 -6.35 -1.62 -10.62
N ASP A 145 -6.93 -0.72 -9.82
CA ASP A 145 -7.11 0.70 -10.11
C ASP A 145 -5.81 1.46 -9.82
N ALA A 146 -4.81 1.17 -10.63
CA ALA A 146 -3.48 1.76 -10.56
C ALA A 146 -2.83 1.67 -11.92
N SER A 147 -1.96 2.61 -12.30
CA SER A 147 -1.18 2.51 -13.56
C SER A 147 -0.29 1.27 -13.56
N ARG A 148 0.22 0.86 -14.72
CA ARG A 148 1.14 -0.28 -14.82
C ARG A 148 2.39 -0.08 -13.95
N GLU A 149 2.93 1.14 -13.93
CA GLU A 149 4.10 1.51 -13.13
C GLU A 149 3.79 1.46 -11.63
N GLU A 150 2.59 1.86 -11.23
CA GLU A 150 2.10 1.72 -9.86
C GLU A 150 1.92 0.25 -9.47
N ALA A 151 1.31 -0.56 -10.34
CA ALA A 151 1.16 -2.00 -10.12
C ALA A 151 2.53 -2.68 -9.94
N GLN A 152 3.52 -2.33 -10.76
CA GLN A 152 4.88 -2.84 -10.61
C GLN A 152 5.50 -2.42 -9.27
N ARG A 153 5.31 -1.17 -8.83
CA ARG A 153 5.79 -0.71 -7.52
C ARG A 153 5.17 -1.51 -6.37
N VAL A 154 3.86 -1.79 -6.43
CA VAL A 154 3.15 -2.63 -5.45
C VAL A 154 3.76 -4.03 -5.42
N VAL A 155 3.94 -4.67 -6.57
CA VAL A 155 4.52 -6.01 -6.69
C VAL A 155 5.95 -6.07 -6.15
N ASP A 156 6.79 -5.11 -6.51
CA ASP A 156 8.17 -5.03 -6.04
C ASP A 156 8.24 -4.85 -4.51
N GLY A 157 7.38 -3.99 -3.95
CA GLY A 157 7.31 -3.78 -2.51
C GLY A 157 6.81 -5.02 -1.78
N LEU A 158 5.82 -5.73 -2.33
CA LEU A 158 5.29 -6.96 -1.75
C LEU A 158 6.31 -8.08 -1.74
N ASN A 159 7.04 -8.29 -2.84
CA ASN A 159 8.08 -9.32 -2.90
C ASN A 159 9.20 -9.07 -1.88
N ARG A 160 9.55 -7.80 -1.61
CA ARG A 160 10.51 -7.46 -0.55
C ARG A 160 9.99 -7.79 0.84
N VAL A 161 8.71 -7.53 1.09
CA VAL A 161 8.06 -7.84 2.37
C VAL A 161 7.93 -9.35 2.56
N ALA A 162 7.51 -10.08 1.54
CA ALA A 162 7.45 -11.54 1.53
C ALA A 162 8.82 -12.16 1.83
N ALA A 163 9.90 -11.68 1.19
CA ALA A 163 11.25 -12.15 1.47
C ALA A 163 11.69 -11.90 2.92
N LYS A 164 11.25 -10.80 3.55
CA LYS A 164 11.50 -10.55 4.98
C LYS A 164 10.72 -11.52 5.87
N TRP A 165 9.46 -11.81 5.55
CA TRP A 165 8.65 -12.77 6.31
C TRP A 165 9.19 -14.20 6.20
N GLN A 166 9.64 -14.61 5.02
CA GLN A 166 10.22 -15.94 4.80
C GLN A 166 11.51 -16.15 5.60
N LYS A 167 12.34 -15.11 5.77
CA LYS A 167 13.55 -15.19 6.61
C LYS A 167 13.27 -15.29 8.11
N ARG A 168 12.05 -14.94 8.54
CA ARG A 168 11.64 -14.95 9.96
C ARG A 168 10.93 -16.24 10.37
N LYS A 169 10.49 -17.06 9.39
CA LYS A 169 9.90 -18.37 9.61
C LYS A 169 11.00 -19.42 9.66
#